data_AF-A0A956QJS3-F1
#
_entry.id   AF-A0A956QJS3-F1
#
_cell.length_a   1.000
_cell.length_b   1.000
_cell.length_c   1.000
_cell.angle_alpha   90.00
_cell.angle_beta   90.00
_cell.angle_gamma   90.00
#
_symmetry.space_group_name_H-M   'P 1'
#
loop_
_entity.id
_entity.type
_entity.pdbx_description
1 polymer ?
#
loop_
_entity_poly.entity_id
_entity_poly.type
_entity_poly.pdbx_seq_one_letter_code
_entity_poly.pdbx_strand_id
1 'polypeptide(L)'
;MTSDEPVDQPPEDSGGLGLGTLPLRFAITYTFIYMLPFPLSALGVVDAIPGVENSFVSRAIQSLVGLHERLTAPMVAVIGRTLTGQDISMEITGSSDTLACYCDFLLDVVLALVVTLIWWAWRRSQPVSPQVIEVNRVLVRYLLFVVLVSYGVVKVFPGGQFGPVTPTRLLSTYGDSSPMGLLWTFMGASTAYSMFGGLLEVVGGMLLLFRRTTLLGSLVVAGVMANVFALNLCYDVPVKLFSFHLLALALFLTVPDMGRLYALFVANKAVPRRDQGPPWELSPRARSGLLALKYVYDDGCGWG
;
A
#
# COMPACT_ATOMS: atom_id res chain seq x y z
N MET A 1 -3.67 -30.48 -47.85
CA MET A 1 -2.63 -30.93 -46.91
C MET A 1 -1.75 -29.74 -46.62
N THR A 2 -2.16 -28.93 -45.67
CA THR A 2 -1.38 -27.82 -45.11
C THR A 2 -0.99 -28.27 -43.73
N SER A 3 0.32 -28.46 -43.53
CA SER A 3 0.94 -28.89 -42.29
C SER A 3 0.76 -27.83 -41.21
N ASP A 4 0.02 -28.16 -40.15
CA ASP A 4 0.01 -27.42 -38.90
C ASP A 4 1.41 -27.53 -38.26
N GLU A 5 2.13 -26.40 -38.19
CA GLU A 5 3.30 -26.29 -37.30
C GLU A 5 2.81 -26.26 -35.84
N PRO A 6 3.43 -27.03 -34.93
CA PRO A 6 3.06 -27.00 -33.54
C PRO A 6 3.49 -25.65 -32.93
N VAL A 7 2.52 -24.95 -32.34
CA VAL A 7 2.75 -23.77 -31.51
C VAL A 7 3.68 -24.16 -30.37
N ASP A 8 4.87 -23.56 -30.38
CA ASP A 8 5.91 -23.71 -29.36
C ASP A 8 5.34 -23.31 -27.98
N GLN A 9 4.95 -24.31 -27.18
CA GLN A 9 4.54 -24.10 -25.80
C GLN A 9 5.79 -23.75 -24.99
N PRO A 10 5.77 -22.68 -24.16
CA PRO A 10 6.91 -22.38 -23.32
C PRO A 10 7.19 -23.58 -22.40
N PRO A 11 8.47 -23.85 -22.08
CA PRO A 11 8.84 -25.05 -21.36
C PRO A 11 8.10 -25.12 -20.02
N GLU A 12 7.38 -26.22 -19.78
CA GLU A 12 6.95 -26.60 -18.45
C GLU A 12 8.21 -26.68 -17.57
N ASP A 13 8.23 -25.86 -16.51
CA ASP A 13 9.33 -25.80 -15.55
C ASP A 13 9.48 -27.16 -14.88
N SER A 14 10.40 -27.96 -15.43
CA SER A 14 10.68 -29.32 -15.03
C SER A 14 11.50 -29.33 -13.74
N GLY A 15 10.87 -29.78 -12.64
CA GLY A 15 11.55 -30.57 -11.61
C GLY A 15 12.38 -29.86 -10.54
N GLY A 16 12.29 -28.53 -10.39
CA GLY A 16 12.78 -27.86 -9.17
C GLY A 16 11.85 -28.12 -7.98
N LEU A 17 12.37 -28.29 -6.76
CA LEU A 17 11.52 -28.14 -5.56
C LEU A 17 10.69 -26.87 -5.77
N GLY A 18 9.36 -26.91 -5.59
CA GLY A 18 8.41 -25.81 -5.85
C GLY A 18 8.62 -24.49 -5.07
N LEU A 19 9.86 -24.22 -4.64
CA LEU A 19 10.41 -23.00 -4.06
C LEU A 19 10.22 -21.77 -4.96
N GLY A 20 10.07 -21.93 -6.28
CA GLY A 20 9.80 -20.80 -7.19
C GLY A 20 8.55 -19.99 -6.83
N THR A 21 7.59 -20.61 -6.13
CA THR A 21 6.35 -19.95 -5.67
C THR A 21 6.42 -19.38 -4.24
N LEU A 22 7.44 -19.74 -3.46
CA LEU A 22 7.57 -19.30 -2.06
C LEU A 22 7.68 -17.77 -1.91
N PRO A 23 8.51 -17.07 -2.70
CA PRO A 23 8.61 -15.60 -2.60
C PRO A 23 7.26 -14.92 -2.86
N LEU A 24 6.50 -15.41 -3.83
CA LEU A 24 5.17 -14.86 -4.14
C LEU A 24 4.18 -15.12 -3.00
N ARG A 25 4.18 -16.32 -2.43
CA ARG A 25 3.33 -16.66 -1.28
C ARG A 25 3.67 -15.81 -0.07
N PHE A 26 4.96 -15.60 0.20
CA PHE A 26 5.42 -14.71 1.25
C PHE A 26 4.96 -13.28 1.02
N ALA A 27 5.19 -12.73 -0.18
CA ALA A 27 4.77 -11.37 -0.51
C ALA A 27 3.26 -11.17 -0.34
N ILE A 28 2.43 -12.11 -0.82
CA ILE A 28 0.97 -12.05 -0.66
C ILE A 28 0.57 -12.11 0.82
N THR A 29 1.16 -13.04 1.57
CA THR A 29 0.83 -13.25 2.98
C THR A 29 1.24 -12.05 3.83
N TYR A 30 2.47 -11.57 3.64
CA TYR A 30 3.02 -10.43 4.34
C TYR A 30 2.22 -9.16 4.03
N THR A 31 1.98 -8.85 2.76
CA THR A 31 1.17 -7.67 2.41
C THR A 31 -0.24 -7.79 2.95
N PHE A 32 -0.85 -8.99 2.95
CA PHE A 32 -2.17 -9.18 3.55
C PHE A 32 -2.18 -8.90 5.05
N ILE A 33 -1.21 -9.44 5.80
CA ILE A 33 -1.08 -9.22 7.24
C ILE A 33 -0.84 -7.74 7.54
N TYR A 34 0.13 -7.12 6.87
CA TYR A 34 0.47 -5.69 7.01
C TYR A 34 -0.72 -4.77 6.72
N MET A 35 -1.59 -5.15 5.78
CA MET A 35 -2.78 -4.38 5.48
C MET A 35 -3.84 -4.46 6.59
N LEU A 36 -3.86 -5.49 7.45
CA LEU A 36 -4.91 -5.61 8.47
C LEU A 36 -4.89 -4.40 9.43
N PRO A 37 -6.07 -3.87 9.83
CA PRO A 37 -7.42 -4.33 9.51
C PRO A 37 -8.07 -3.67 8.27
N PHE A 38 -7.30 -3.12 7.32
CA PHE A 38 -7.82 -2.60 6.04
C PHE A 38 -8.60 -3.71 5.28
N PRO A 39 -9.75 -3.39 4.64
CA PRO A 39 -10.33 -2.06 4.41
C PRO A 39 -11.23 -1.53 5.53
N LEU A 40 -11.44 -2.27 6.62
CA LEU A 40 -12.36 -1.84 7.69
C LEU A 40 -11.92 -0.54 8.34
N SER A 41 -10.61 -0.35 8.54
CA SER A 41 -10.06 0.90 9.07
C SER A 41 -10.37 2.12 8.21
N ALA A 42 -10.44 1.96 6.88
CA ALA A 42 -10.79 3.06 5.97
C ALA A 42 -12.28 3.46 6.08
N LEU A 43 -13.15 2.55 6.54
CA LEU A 43 -14.56 2.87 6.80
C LEU A 43 -14.75 3.72 8.06
N GLY A 44 -13.71 3.89 8.89
CA GLY A 44 -13.71 4.85 9.99
C GLY A 44 -13.96 6.30 9.55
N VAL A 45 -13.87 6.62 8.25
CA VAL A 45 -14.28 7.93 7.72
C VAL A 45 -15.74 8.28 8.02
N VAL A 46 -16.57 7.27 8.31
CA VAL A 46 -17.96 7.47 8.77
C VAL A 46 -18.02 8.28 10.06
N ASP A 47 -17.00 8.20 10.92
CA ASP A 47 -16.93 8.97 12.17
C ASP A 47 -16.71 10.47 11.92
N ALA A 48 -16.24 10.85 10.72
CA ALA A 48 -16.14 12.25 10.33
C ALA A 48 -17.49 12.85 9.89
N ILE A 49 -18.55 12.04 9.74
CA ILE A 49 -19.89 12.50 9.36
C ILE A 49 -20.61 12.99 10.64
N PRO A 50 -20.99 14.28 10.72
CA PRO A 50 -21.72 14.80 11.86
C PRO A 50 -23.00 14.01 12.12
N GLY A 51 -23.19 13.54 13.36
CA GLY A 51 -24.35 12.74 13.76
C GLY A 51 -24.20 11.22 13.60
N VAL A 52 -23.09 10.73 13.03
CA VAL A 52 -22.83 9.28 12.85
C VAL A 52 -21.70 8.75 13.76
N GLU A 53 -20.90 9.65 14.34
CA GLU A 53 -19.75 9.43 15.24
C GLU A 53 -19.98 8.48 16.44
N ASN A 54 -21.25 8.24 16.81
CA ASN A 54 -21.64 7.32 17.89
C ASN A 54 -22.74 6.33 17.47
N SER A 55 -22.95 6.18 16.17
CA SER A 55 -23.91 5.23 15.62
C SER A 55 -23.52 3.79 15.98
N PHE A 56 -24.49 2.88 15.89
CA PHE A 56 -24.21 1.45 16.04
C PHE A 56 -23.16 0.97 15.03
N VAL A 57 -23.20 1.50 13.80
CA VAL A 57 -22.25 1.16 12.73
C VAL A 57 -20.83 1.59 13.08
N SER A 58 -20.66 2.83 13.54
CA SER A 58 -19.37 3.36 14.00
C SER A 58 -18.75 2.47 15.10
N ARG A 59 -19.52 2.17 16.16
CA ARG A 59 -19.06 1.29 17.24
C ARG A 59 -18.74 -0.12 16.77
N ALA A 60 -19.49 -0.66 15.81
CA ALA A 60 -19.22 -1.98 15.23
C ALA A 60 -17.90 -1.96 14.46
N ILE A 61 -17.63 -0.95 13.63
CA ILE A 61 -16.37 -0.79 12.91
C ILE A 61 -15.20 -0.64 13.89
N GLN A 62 -15.32 0.25 14.88
CA GLN A 62 -14.28 0.46 15.88
C GLN A 62 -13.98 -0.80 16.69
N SER A 63 -14.99 -1.59 17.05
CA SER A 63 -14.77 -2.85 17.78
C SER A 63 -14.04 -3.90 16.93
N LEU A 64 -14.32 -3.97 15.62
CA LEU A 64 -13.61 -4.86 14.70
C LEU A 64 -12.17 -4.40 14.42
N VAL A 65 -11.97 -3.09 14.22
CA VAL A 65 -10.63 -2.50 14.05
C VAL A 65 -9.80 -2.69 15.32
N GLY A 66 -10.39 -2.42 16.49
CA GLY A 66 -9.73 -2.61 17.79
C GLY A 66 -9.46 -4.07 18.15
N LEU A 67 -10.11 -5.05 17.50
CA LEU A 67 -9.76 -6.46 17.68
C LEU A 67 -8.34 -6.76 17.22
N HIS A 68 -7.89 -6.14 16.12
CA HIS A 68 -6.53 -6.31 15.63
C HIS A 68 -5.52 -5.83 16.69
N GLU A 69 -5.68 -4.61 17.19
CA GLU A 69 -4.82 -4.04 18.24
C GLU A 69 -4.83 -4.88 19.53
N ARG A 70 -6.00 -5.37 19.97
CA ARG A 70 -6.11 -6.23 21.15
C ARG A 70 -5.35 -7.56 21.01
N LEU A 71 -5.21 -8.05 19.80
CA LEU A 71 -4.46 -9.27 19.51
C LEU A 71 -2.96 -8.98 19.40
N THR A 72 -2.57 -7.91 18.68
CA THR A 72 -1.16 -7.61 18.41
C THR A 72 -0.43 -6.93 19.57
N ALA A 73 -1.06 -5.99 20.28
CA ALA A 73 -0.46 -5.25 21.39
C ALA A 73 0.22 -6.13 22.46
N PRO A 74 -0.40 -7.19 23.02
CA PRO A 74 0.28 -8.03 24.00
C PRO A 74 1.48 -8.77 23.42
N MET A 75 1.41 -9.19 22.15
CA MET A 75 2.53 -9.86 21.48
C MET A 75 3.69 -8.90 21.25
N VAL A 76 3.40 -7.68 20.81
CA VAL A 76 4.38 -6.59 20.64
C VAL A 76 5.07 -6.26 21.96
N ALA A 77 4.31 -6.13 23.06
CA ALA A 77 4.86 -5.87 24.38
C ALA A 77 5.78 -7.01 24.86
N VAL A 78 5.39 -8.28 24.64
CA VAL A 78 6.23 -9.43 24.97
C VAL A 78 7.53 -9.42 24.15
N ILE A 79 7.45 -9.23 22.83
CA ILE A 79 8.61 -9.14 21.95
C ILE A 79 9.54 -8.00 22.40
N GLY A 80 8.96 -6.83 22.65
CA GLY A 80 9.68 -5.65 23.14
C GLY A 80 10.46 -5.92 24.43
N ARG A 81 9.77 -6.51 25.43
CA ARG A 81 10.37 -6.88 26.71
C ARG A 81 11.45 -7.94 26.56
N THR A 82 11.25 -8.94 25.71
CA THR A 82 12.24 -10.00 25.47
C THR A 82 13.49 -9.47 24.77
N LEU A 83 13.34 -8.57 23.79
CA LEU A 83 14.48 -8.07 23.01
C LEU A 83 15.26 -6.95 23.71
N THR A 84 14.59 -6.11 24.48
CA THR A 84 15.18 -4.88 25.03
C THR A 84 15.18 -4.81 26.55
N GLY A 85 14.43 -5.67 27.23
CA GLY A 85 14.24 -5.61 28.68
C GLY A 85 13.35 -4.47 29.17
N GLN A 86 12.78 -3.67 28.26
CA GLN A 86 11.89 -2.54 28.58
C GLN A 86 10.43 -2.91 28.36
N ASP A 87 9.55 -2.36 29.19
CA ASP A 87 8.11 -2.41 28.95
C ASP A 87 7.74 -1.35 27.91
N ILE A 88 7.17 -1.81 26.80
CA ILE A 88 6.85 -0.96 25.64
C ILE A 88 5.35 -0.99 25.41
N SER A 89 4.77 0.20 25.23
CA SER A 89 3.37 0.39 24.82
C SER A 89 3.31 0.94 23.40
N MET A 90 2.26 0.54 22.67
CA MET A 90 1.89 1.18 21.41
C MET A 90 1.20 2.52 21.72
N GLU A 91 1.97 3.55 22.04
CA GLU A 91 1.44 4.91 22.16
C GLU A 91 1.27 5.56 20.78
N ILE A 92 0.17 6.29 20.61
CA ILE A 92 -0.08 7.09 19.39
C ILE A 92 0.85 8.31 19.42
N THR A 93 2.03 8.16 18.85
CA THR A 93 3.07 9.21 18.80
C THR A 93 3.08 9.97 17.47
N GLY A 94 2.33 9.50 16.46
CA GLY A 94 2.41 9.99 15.08
C GLY A 94 3.68 9.58 14.33
N SER A 95 4.59 8.83 14.98
CA SER A 95 5.82 8.27 14.41
C SER A 95 5.62 6.80 14.04
N SER A 96 6.14 6.38 12.89
CA SER A 96 6.24 4.95 12.54
C SER A 96 7.56 4.31 12.95
N ASP A 97 8.46 5.08 13.56
CA ASP A 97 9.83 4.67 13.86
C ASP A 97 10.04 4.47 15.38
N THR A 98 8.95 4.20 16.12
CA THR A 98 9.04 3.82 17.53
C THR A 98 9.49 2.36 17.66
N LEU A 99 10.09 2.03 18.81
CA LEU A 99 10.49 0.65 19.11
C LEU A 99 9.29 -0.32 19.04
N ALA A 100 8.10 0.14 19.47
CA ALA A 100 6.86 -0.61 19.35
C ALA A 100 6.51 -0.95 17.89
N CYS A 101 6.63 0.03 16.98
CA CYS A 101 6.39 -0.19 15.54
C CYS A 101 7.39 -1.17 14.91
N TYR A 102 8.65 -1.15 15.33
CA TYR A 102 9.63 -2.14 14.87
C TYR A 102 9.34 -3.56 15.38
N CYS A 103 8.89 -3.69 16.63
CA CYS A 103 8.45 -4.97 17.19
C CYS A 103 7.20 -5.51 16.50
N ASP A 104 6.25 -4.64 16.16
CA ASP A 104 5.05 -4.97 15.38
C ASP A 104 5.40 -5.43 13.96
N PHE A 105 6.30 -4.70 13.28
CA PHE A 105 6.85 -5.14 11.99
C PHE A 105 7.53 -6.51 12.06
N LEU A 106 8.31 -6.78 13.10
CA LEU A 106 8.94 -8.09 13.30
C LEU A 106 7.88 -9.18 13.48
N LEU A 107 6.82 -8.92 14.25
CA LEU A 107 5.70 -9.83 14.44
C LEU A 107 5.03 -10.16 13.10
N ASP A 108 4.76 -9.15 12.27
CA ASP A 108 4.17 -9.32 10.94
C ASP A 108 5.03 -10.21 10.04
N VAL A 109 6.35 -9.99 10.02
CA VAL A 109 7.29 -10.81 9.23
C VAL A 109 7.27 -12.26 9.72
N VAL A 110 7.35 -12.49 11.03
CA VAL A 110 7.34 -13.85 11.60
C VAL A 110 6.02 -14.55 11.30
N LEU A 111 4.88 -13.87 11.48
CA LEU A 111 3.56 -14.42 11.19
C LEU A 111 3.43 -14.75 9.70
N ALA A 112 3.88 -13.85 8.83
CA ALA A 112 3.87 -14.06 7.38
C ALA A 112 4.72 -15.26 6.96
N LEU A 113 5.90 -15.45 7.56
CA LEU A 113 6.74 -16.61 7.33
C LEU A 113 6.04 -17.90 7.76
N VAL A 114 5.49 -17.94 8.97
CA VAL A 114 4.78 -19.13 9.50
C VAL A 114 3.61 -19.50 8.59
N VAL A 115 2.74 -18.54 8.26
CA VAL A 115 1.58 -18.77 7.39
C VAL A 115 2.01 -19.20 5.99
N THR A 116 3.08 -18.61 5.45
CA THR A 116 3.64 -19.00 4.14
C THR A 116 4.16 -20.43 4.14
N LEU A 117 4.86 -20.84 5.19
CA LEU A 117 5.39 -22.20 5.32
C LEU A 117 4.26 -23.23 5.47
N ILE A 118 3.21 -22.91 6.24
CA ILE A 118 2.02 -23.76 6.38
C ILE A 118 1.31 -23.88 5.02
N TRP A 119 1.05 -22.75 4.35
CA TRP A 119 0.42 -22.73 3.02
C TRP A 119 1.25 -23.53 2.02
N TRP A 120 2.58 -23.39 2.07
CA TRP A 120 3.47 -24.13 1.20
C TRP A 120 3.51 -25.62 1.46
N ALA A 121 3.55 -26.05 2.73
CA ALA A 121 3.50 -27.45 3.09
C ALA A 121 2.18 -28.10 2.63
N TRP A 122 1.05 -27.41 2.78
CA TRP A 122 -0.25 -27.93 2.38
C TRP A 122 -0.43 -28.01 0.85
N ARG A 123 0.10 -27.03 0.10
CA ARG A 123 -0.06 -26.95 -1.36
C ARG A 123 1.28 -26.89 -2.09
N ARG A 124 2.18 -27.82 -1.77
CA ARG A 124 3.58 -27.80 -2.26
C ARG A 124 3.72 -27.77 -3.78
N SER A 125 2.84 -28.46 -4.50
CA SER A 125 2.95 -28.62 -5.96
C SER A 125 1.95 -27.76 -6.77
N GLN A 126 1.16 -26.91 -6.11
CA GLN A 126 0.15 -26.10 -6.82
C GLN A 126 0.61 -24.65 -6.99
N PRO A 127 0.46 -24.02 -8.17
CA PRO A 127 0.68 -22.59 -8.32
C PRO A 127 -0.30 -21.78 -7.46
N VAL A 128 0.05 -20.53 -7.17
CA VAL A 128 -0.87 -19.62 -6.48
C VAL A 128 -2.03 -19.28 -7.41
N SER A 129 -3.26 -19.36 -6.91
CA SER A 129 -4.46 -19.05 -7.67
C SER A 129 -4.44 -17.59 -8.19
N PRO A 130 -4.79 -17.34 -9.46
CA PRO A 130 -4.89 -15.99 -10.01
C PRO A 130 -5.84 -15.08 -9.23
N GLN A 131 -6.92 -15.64 -8.67
CA GLN A 131 -7.89 -14.89 -7.87
C GLN A 131 -7.25 -14.36 -6.58
N VAL A 132 -6.42 -15.17 -5.89
CA VAL A 132 -5.72 -14.74 -4.67
C VAL A 132 -4.76 -13.59 -4.96
N ILE A 133 -3.99 -13.70 -6.05
CA ILE A 133 -3.07 -12.65 -6.49
C ILE A 133 -3.85 -11.36 -6.77
N GLU A 134 -4.93 -11.44 -7.56
CA GLU A 134 -5.69 -10.25 -7.95
C GLU A 134 -6.44 -9.61 -6.79
N VAL A 135 -7.00 -10.38 -5.84
CA VAL A 135 -7.61 -9.83 -4.62
C VAL A 135 -6.57 -9.06 -3.80
N ASN A 136 -5.40 -9.65 -3.57
CA ASN A 136 -4.33 -8.98 -2.83
C ASN A 136 -3.86 -7.70 -3.55
N ARG A 137 -3.66 -7.75 -4.88
CA ARG A 137 -3.33 -6.56 -5.68
C ARG A 137 -4.40 -5.47 -5.60
N VAL A 138 -5.69 -5.85 -5.59
CA VAL A 138 -6.79 -4.90 -5.41
C VAL A 138 -6.72 -4.23 -4.05
N LEU A 139 -6.52 -4.99 -2.97
CA LEU A 139 -6.37 -4.43 -1.62
C LEU A 139 -5.18 -3.45 -1.54
N VAL A 140 -4.02 -3.84 -2.08
CA VAL A 140 -2.83 -2.98 -2.12
C VAL A 140 -3.10 -1.68 -2.89
N ARG A 141 -3.77 -1.76 -4.03
CA ARG A 141 -4.13 -0.57 -4.83
C ARG A 141 -5.03 0.38 -4.05
N TYR A 142 -6.06 -0.14 -3.36
CA TYR A 142 -6.96 0.70 -2.58
C TYR A 142 -6.29 1.27 -1.33
N LEU A 143 -5.41 0.52 -0.66
CA LEU A 143 -4.64 1.05 0.47
C LEU A 143 -3.74 2.20 0.01
N LEU A 144 -2.95 2.00 -1.06
CA LEU A 144 -2.09 3.04 -1.62
C LEU A 144 -2.90 4.26 -2.07
N PHE A 145 -4.05 4.04 -2.71
CA PHE A 145 -4.96 5.12 -3.08
C PHE A 145 -5.39 5.95 -1.86
N VAL A 146 -5.95 5.30 -0.82
CA VAL A 146 -6.45 6.00 0.37
C VAL A 146 -5.31 6.78 1.03
N VAL A 147 -4.17 6.13 1.28
CA VAL A 147 -3.04 6.76 1.96
C VAL A 147 -2.48 7.94 1.15
N LEU A 148 -2.17 7.74 -0.13
CA LEU A 148 -1.50 8.77 -0.94
C LEU A 148 -2.41 9.94 -1.25
N VAL A 149 -3.71 9.70 -1.45
CA VAL A 149 -4.65 10.80 -1.66
C VAL A 149 -4.84 11.58 -0.36
N SER A 150 -4.96 10.91 0.79
CA SER A 150 -5.05 11.60 2.08
C SER A 150 -3.83 12.48 2.36
N TYR A 151 -2.60 11.95 2.22
CA TYR A 151 -1.37 12.72 2.43
C TYR A 151 -1.18 13.80 1.35
N GLY A 152 -1.44 13.45 0.09
CA GLY A 152 -1.25 14.34 -1.04
C GLY A 152 -2.18 15.55 -1.00
N VAL A 153 -3.46 15.36 -0.62
CA VAL A 153 -4.42 16.46 -0.46
C VAL A 153 -3.95 17.45 0.60
N VAL A 154 -3.42 16.96 1.74
CA VAL A 154 -2.87 17.83 2.79
C VAL A 154 -1.66 18.64 2.29
N LYS A 155 -0.87 18.12 1.35
CA LYS A 155 0.25 18.86 0.72
C LYS A 155 -0.19 19.84 -0.37
N VAL A 156 -1.28 19.54 -1.08
CA VAL A 156 -1.82 20.39 -2.15
C VAL A 156 -2.38 21.69 -1.60
N PHE A 157 -2.90 21.70 -0.37
CA PHE A 157 -3.37 22.93 0.25
C PHE A 157 -2.21 23.74 0.84
N PRO A 158 -2.05 25.04 0.47
CA PRO A 158 -0.99 25.89 1.00
C PRO A 158 -0.97 25.91 2.52
N GLY A 159 0.19 25.67 3.11
CA GLY A 159 0.38 25.65 4.57
C GLY A 159 -0.16 24.39 5.27
N GLY A 160 -0.60 23.37 4.54
CA GLY A 160 -1.11 22.12 5.11
C GLY A 160 -0.04 21.33 5.87
N GLN A 161 0.74 20.46 5.20
CA GLN A 161 1.67 19.57 5.91
C GLN A 161 2.89 20.28 6.54
N PHE A 162 3.46 21.26 5.84
CA PHE A 162 4.74 21.87 6.23
C PHE A 162 4.58 23.18 7.01
N GLY A 163 3.37 23.74 7.06
CA GLY A 163 3.08 25.00 7.73
C GLY A 163 3.85 26.21 7.15
N PRO A 164 3.55 27.43 7.63
CA PRO A 164 4.38 28.60 7.36
C PRO A 164 5.69 28.54 8.17
N VAL A 165 6.75 29.13 7.62
CA VAL A 165 8.03 29.25 8.34
C VAL A 165 7.85 30.20 9.53
N THR A 166 8.09 29.71 10.74
CA THR A 166 7.88 30.49 11.98
C THR A 166 9.02 31.51 12.21
N PRO A 167 8.78 32.60 12.95
CA PRO A 167 9.84 33.56 13.30
C PRO A 167 11.00 32.91 14.05
N THR A 168 10.71 31.95 14.94
CA THR A 168 11.74 31.17 15.64
C THR A 168 12.63 30.40 14.66
N ARG A 169 12.06 29.88 13.57
CA ARG A 169 12.78 29.17 12.54
C ARG A 169 13.66 30.10 11.68
N LEU A 170 13.19 31.32 11.41
CA LEU A 170 13.96 32.34 10.68
C LEU A 170 15.18 32.84 11.45
N LEU A 171 15.13 32.81 12.78
CA LEU A 171 16.23 33.22 13.65
C LEU A 171 17.21 32.07 13.97
N SER A 172 16.85 30.83 13.63
CA SER A 172 17.69 29.65 13.89
C SER A 172 18.83 29.58 12.87
N THR A 173 20.05 29.33 13.33
CA THR A 173 21.16 29.07 12.41
C THR A 173 21.03 27.69 11.77
N TYR A 174 21.73 27.46 10.65
CA TYR A 174 21.81 26.12 10.04
C TYR A 174 22.45 25.10 11.00
N GLY A 175 23.41 25.51 11.84
CA GLY A 175 24.09 24.63 12.78
C GLY A 175 23.21 24.16 13.94
N ASP A 176 22.27 25.00 14.38
CA ASP A 176 21.34 24.70 15.48
C ASP A 176 20.06 23.98 15.02
N SER A 177 19.91 23.80 13.70
CA SER A 177 18.72 23.24 13.10
C SER A 177 18.76 21.72 13.04
N SER A 178 17.71 21.05 13.54
CA SER A 178 17.55 19.62 13.31
C SER A 178 17.39 19.29 11.81
N PRO A 179 17.81 18.10 11.34
CA PRO A 179 17.64 17.68 9.95
C PRO A 179 16.18 17.78 9.49
N MET A 180 15.24 17.24 10.26
CA MET A 180 13.81 17.32 9.95
C MET A 180 13.34 18.77 9.87
N GLY A 181 13.78 19.63 10.78
CA GLY A 181 13.44 21.05 10.74
C GLY A 181 13.93 21.73 9.46
N LEU A 182 15.13 21.38 8.96
CA LEU A 182 15.66 21.94 7.71
C LEU A 182 14.80 21.52 6.53
N LEU A 183 14.42 20.24 6.47
CA LEU A 183 13.51 19.74 5.45
C LEU A 183 12.15 20.44 5.50
N TRP A 184 11.54 20.56 6.69
CA TRP A 184 10.25 21.24 6.85
C TRP A 184 10.33 22.70 6.42
N THR A 185 11.44 23.39 6.73
CA THR A 185 11.64 24.78 6.31
C THR A 185 11.81 24.89 4.80
N PHE A 186 12.58 23.99 4.18
CA PHE A 186 12.77 23.93 2.73
C PHE A 186 11.44 23.71 2.01
N MET A 187 10.65 22.72 2.45
CA MET A 187 9.35 22.41 1.88
C MET A 187 8.36 23.57 2.09
N GLY A 188 8.31 24.14 3.29
CA GLY A 188 7.43 25.27 3.63
C GLY A 188 7.79 26.57 2.91
N ALA A 189 9.07 26.80 2.62
CA ALA A 189 9.53 27.98 1.88
C ALA A 189 9.05 27.99 0.42
N SER A 190 8.82 26.82 -0.19
CA SER A 190 8.32 26.70 -1.56
C SER A 190 6.95 26.01 -1.58
N THR A 191 5.89 26.82 -1.49
CA THR A 191 4.50 26.32 -1.61
C THR A 191 4.31 25.55 -2.91
N ALA A 192 4.85 26.05 -4.03
CA ALA A 192 4.75 25.37 -5.33
C ALA A 192 5.39 23.98 -5.33
N TYR A 193 6.55 23.80 -4.68
CA TYR A 193 7.21 22.50 -4.60
C TYR A 193 6.43 21.53 -3.70
N SER A 194 5.93 22.00 -2.56
CA SER A 194 5.05 21.21 -1.68
C SER A 194 3.78 20.76 -2.39
N MET A 195 3.12 21.67 -3.12
CA MET A 195 1.93 21.36 -3.91
C MET A 195 2.23 20.38 -5.05
N PHE A 196 3.37 20.53 -5.72
CA PHE A 196 3.80 19.62 -6.77
C PHE A 196 3.97 18.19 -6.24
N GLY A 197 4.66 18.03 -5.10
CA GLY A 197 4.80 16.73 -4.44
C GLY A 197 3.45 16.13 -4.06
N GLY A 198 2.55 16.93 -3.47
CA GLY A 198 1.19 16.50 -3.13
C GLY A 198 0.37 16.09 -4.35
N LEU A 199 0.46 16.84 -5.45
CA LEU A 199 -0.25 16.54 -6.69
C LEU A 199 0.22 15.20 -7.28
N LEU A 200 1.53 14.92 -7.25
CA LEU A 200 2.05 13.63 -7.70
C LEU A 200 1.55 12.46 -6.85
N GLU A 201 1.42 12.63 -5.53
CA GLU A 201 0.80 11.64 -4.64
C GLU A 201 -0.68 11.41 -4.99
N VAL A 202 -1.45 12.48 -5.16
CA VAL A 202 -2.88 12.40 -5.53
C VAL A 202 -3.05 11.73 -6.90
N VAL A 203 -2.31 12.19 -7.92
CA VAL A 203 -2.40 11.62 -9.27
C VAL A 203 -1.96 10.17 -9.27
N GLY A 204 -0.85 9.84 -8.61
CA GLY A 204 -0.37 8.46 -8.47
C GLY A 204 -1.41 7.55 -7.83
N GLY A 205 -2.01 7.99 -6.71
CA GLY A 205 -3.09 7.28 -6.03
C GLY A 205 -4.34 7.11 -6.90
N MET A 206 -4.81 8.18 -7.56
CA MET A 206 -6.00 8.14 -8.43
C MET A 206 -5.83 7.16 -9.61
N LEU A 207 -4.63 7.10 -10.21
CA LEU A 207 -4.32 6.16 -11.28
C LEU A 207 -4.40 4.69 -10.82
N LEU A 208 -4.24 4.41 -9.53
CA LEU A 208 -4.37 3.04 -9.00
C LEU A 208 -5.82 2.56 -8.94
N LEU A 209 -6.84 3.42 -9.02
CA LEU A 209 -8.25 3.01 -9.00
C LEU A 209 -8.65 2.25 -10.26
N PHE A 210 -8.12 2.63 -11.41
CA PHE A 210 -8.47 2.00 -12.68
C PHE A 210 -7.49 0.87 -13.04
N ARG A 211 -8.03 -0.31 -13.37
CA ARG A 211 -7.24 -1.49 -13.77
C ARG A 211 -6.31 -1.19 -14.95
N ARG A 212 -6.73 -0.29 -15.84
CA ARG A 212 -5.99 0.06 -17.06
C ARG A 212 -4.75 0.91 -16.78
N THR A 213 -4.80 1.75 -15.75
CA THR A 213 -3.73 2.70 -15.40
C THR A 213 -2.89 2.22 -14.22
N THR A 214 -3.14 1.01 -13.69
CA THR A 214 -2.46 0.49 -12.50
C THR A 214 -0.94 0.48 -12.64
N LEU A 215 -0.40 0.09 -13.80
CA LEU A 215 1.04 0.09 -14.03
C LEU A 215 1.65 1.49 -14.01
N LEU A 216 0.98 2.45 -14.67
CA LEU A 216 1.43 3.84 -14.68
C LEU A 216 1.35 4.43 -13.26
N GLY A 217 0.24 4.21 -12.57
CA GLY A 217 0.05 4.62 -11.19
C GLY A 217 1.12 4.04 -10.27
N SER A 218 1.41 2.73 -10.35
CA SER A 218 2.40 2.10 -9.48
C SER A 218 3.82 2.60 -9.72
N LEU A 219 4.17 2.92 -10.97
CA LEU A 219 5.46 3.56 -11.30
C LEU A 219 5.57 4.98 -10.76
N VAL A 220 4.52 5.80 -10.92
CA VAL A 220 4.48 7.16 -10.36
C VAL A 220 4.60 7.09 -8.83
N VAL A 221 3.81 6.24 -8.19
CA VAL A 221 3.84 6.06 -6.75
C VAL A 221 5.20 5.54 -6.28
N ALA A 222 5.81 4.58 -6.98
CA ALA A 222 7.14 4.09 -6.62
C ALA A 222 8.20 5.20 -6.68
N GLY A 223 8.18 6.05 -7.71
CA GLY A 223 9.08 7.19 -7.82
C GLY A 223 8.87 8.22 -6.71
N VAL A 224 7.61 8.58 -6.44
CA VAL A 224 7.25 9.53 -5.38
C VAL A 224 7.63 8.98 -4.00
N MET A 225 7.29 7.73 -3.71
CA MET A 225 7.60 7.11 -2.42
C MET A 225 9.10 6.85 -2.23
N ALA A 226 9.84 6.58 -3.31
CA ALA A 226 11.30 6.50 -3.24
C ALA A 226 11.90 7.85 -2.80
N ASN A 227 11.40 8.96 -3.35
CA ASN A 227 11.83 10.30 -2.93
C ASN A 227 11.42 10.60 -1.47
N VAL A 228 10.17 10.33 -1.09
CA VAL A 228 9.68 10.52 0.29
C VAL A 228 10.49 9.68 1.28
N PHE A 229 10.76 8.41 0.97
CA PHE A 229 11.56 7.53 1.81
C PHE A 229 13.01 8.02 1.94
N ALA A 230 13.62 8.46 0.83
CA ALA A 230 14.96 9.04 0.86
C ALA A 230 15.02 10.31 1.72
N LEU A 231 14.04 11.20 1.61
CA LEU A 231 13.94 12.37 2.48
C LEU A 231 13.80 11.97 3.94
N ASN A 232 12.96 10.97 4.24
CA ASN A 232 12.76 10.51 5.62
C ASN A 232 14.03 9.90 6.22
N LEU A 233 14.81 9.18 5.42
CA LEU A 233 16.08 8.60 5.85
C LEU A 233 17.16 9.67 6.02
N CYS A 234 17.32 10.58 5.06
CA CYS A 234 18.40 11.56 5.05
C CYS A 234 18.16 12.76 5.98
N TYR A 235 16.91 13.10 6.27
CA TYR A 235 16.53 14.21 7.16
C TYR A 235 15.93 13.74 8.49
N ASP A 236 16.09 12.46 8.82
CA ASP A 236 15.63 11.84 10.06
C ASP A 236 14.17 12.17 10.41
N VAL A 237 13.29 12.03 9.42
CA VAL A 237 11.85 12.18 9.64
C VAL A 237 11.32 10.87 10.22
N PRO A 238 10.56 10.87 11.32
CA PRO A 238 10.20 9.65 12.06
C PRO A 238 9.04 8.85 11.41
N VAL A 239 9.07 8.70 10.08
CA VAL A 239 8.10 7.90 9.30
C VAL A 239 8.80 7.02 8.23
N LYS A 240 10.03 6.56 8.51
CA LYS A 240 10.85 5.76 7.59
C LYS A 240 10.22 4.41 7.33
N LEU A 241 9.78 3.72 8.39
CA LEU A 241 9.18 2.39 8.27
C LEU A 241 7.91 2.45 7.41
N PHE A 242 7.01 3.40 7.68
CA PHE A 242 5.78 3.55 6.92
C PHE A 242 6.03 3.88 5.44
N SER A 243 6.88 4.87 5.15
CA SER A 243 7.20 5.23 3.76
C SER A 243 7.91 4.11 2.98
N PHE A 244 8.73 3.30 3.66
CA PHE A 244 9.32 2.10 3.07
C PHE A 244 8.26 1.07 2.65
N HIS A 245 7.27 0.81 3.50
CA HIS A 245 6.20 -0.14 3.17
C HIS A 245 5.38 0.33 1.97
N LEU A 246 5.02 1.62 1.90
CA LEU A 246 4.30 2.16 0.74
C LEU A 246 5.12 2.02 -0.57
N LEU A 247 6.44 2.24 -0.51
CA LEU A 247 7.34 1.98 -1.63
C LEU A 247 7.34 0.50 -2.01
N ALA A 248 7.49 -0.41 -1.03
CA ALA A 248 7.49 -1.84 -1.27
C ALA A 248 6.17 -2.34 -1.88
N LEU A 249 5.03 -1.81 -1.44
CA LEU A 249 3.70 -2.09 -1.99
C LEU A 249 3.55 -1.60 -3.44
N ALA A 250 4.07 -0.40 -3.76
CA ALA A 250 4.08 0.11 -5.12
C ALA A 250 4.95 -0.74 -6.05
N LEU A 251 6.13 -1.17 -5.57
CA LEU A 251 7.00 -2.08 -6.30
C LEU A 251 6.33 -3.45 -6.49
N PHE A 252 5.67 -4.00 -5.47
CA PHE A 252 4.90 -5.25 -5.57
C PHE A 252 3.86 -5.20 -6.70
N LEU A 253 3.16 -4.08 -6.89
CA LEU A 253 2.23 -3.91 -8.01
C LEU A 253 2.91 -3.87 -9.39
N THR A 254 4.16 -3.43 -9.43
CA THR A 254 4.93 -3.20 -10.66
C THR A 254 5.73 -4.44 -11.10
N VAL A 255 6.16 -5.29 -10.15
CA VAL A 255 6.93 -6.51 -10.40
C VAL A 255 6.37 -7.39 -11.53
N PRO A 256 5.06 -7.67 -11.62
CA PRO A 256 4.50 -8.50 -12.69
C PRO A 256 4.66 -7.94 -14.11
N ASP A 257 5.01 -6.66 -14.27
CA ASP A 257 5.23 -6.00 -15.55
C ASP A 257 6.71 -5.62 -15.77
N MET A 258 7.61 -5.94 -14.84
CA MET A 258 9.06 -5.63 -14.96
C MET A 258 9.70 -6.22 -16.21
N GLY A 259 9.41 -7.48 -16.54
CA GLY A 259 9.94 -8.12 -17.75
C GLY A 259 9.47 -7.42 -19.03
N ARG A 260 8.23 -6.90 -19.04
CA ARG A 260 7.66 -6.14 -20.16
C ARG A 260 8.29 -4.75 -20.27
N LEU A 261 8.51 -4.08 -19.15
CA LEU A 261 9.19 -2.79 -19.11
C LEU A 261 10.65 -2.91 -19.56
N TYR A 262 11.35 -3.95 -19.13
CA TYR A 262 12.71 -4.24 -19.61
C TYR A 262 12.72 -4.53 -21.12
N ALA A 263 11.79 -5.37 -21.59
CA ALA A 263 11.67 -5.67 -23.01
C ALA A 263 11.44 -4.40 -23.85
N LEU A 264 10.58 -3.50 -23.37
CA LEU A 264 10.26 -2.24 -24.06
C LEU A 264 11.42 -1.23 -24.03
N PHE A 265 11.93 -0.89 -22.84
CA PHE A 265 12.85 0.24 -22.67
C PHE A 265 14.32 -0.12 -22.85
N VAL A 266 14.71 -1.36 -22.52
CA VAL A 266 16.12 -1.79 -22.54
C VAL A 266 16.40 -2.67 -23.75
N ALA A 267 15.59 -3.72 -23.95
CA ALA A 267 15.78 -4.64 -25.06
C ALA A 267 15.21 -4.12 -26.39
N ASN A 268 14.45 -3.01 -26.36
CA ASN A 268 13.78 -2.41 -27.52
C ASN A 268 12.95 -3.42 -28.34
N LYS A 269 12.25 -4.33 -27.64
CA LYS A 269 11.39 -5.37 -28.22
C LYS A 269 9.93 -4.93 -28.16
N ALA A 270 9.15 -5.31 -29.17
CA ALA A 270 7.70 -5.14 -29.15
C ALA A 270 7.08 -5.94 -28.00
N VAL A 271 6.16 -5.31 -27.25
CA VAL A 271 5.47 -5.94 -26.11
C VAL A 271 4.00 -6.13 -26.47
N PRO A 272 3.45 -7.35 -26.36
CA PRO A 272 2.04 -7.60 -26.68
C PRO A 272 1.11 -6.94 -25.66
N ARG A 273 -0.14 -6.69 -26.11
CA ARG A 273 -1.22 -6.22 -25.26
C ARG A 273 -1.48 -7.25 -24.15
N ARG A 274 -1.57 -6.77 -22.91
CA ARG A 274 -1.95 -7.60 -21.76
C ARG A 274 -3.47 -7.64 -21.63
N ASP A 275 -4.01 -8.83 -21.37
CA ASP A 275 -5.39 -8.94 -20.92
C ASP A 275 -5.52 -8.39 -19.50
N GLN A 276 -6.44 -7.45 -19.32
CA GLN A 276 -6.69 -6.76 -18.05
C GLN A 276 -8.03 -7.20 -17.43
N GLY A 277 -8.69 -8.21 -18.01
CA GLY A 277 -9.93 -8.79 -17.51
C GLY A 277 -9.81 -9.34 -16.08
N PRO A 278 -10.90 -9.35 -15.30
CA PRO A 278 -10.93 -10.03 -14.01
C PRO A 278 -10.67 -11.53 -14.18
N PRO A 279 -9.96 -12.18 -13.24
CA PRO A 279 -9.74 -13.63 -13.26
C PRO A 279 -10.98 -14.43 -12.83
N TRP A 280 -12.11 -13.75 -12.58
CA TRP A 280 -13.37 -14.36 -12.20
C TRP A 280 -14.43 -14.09 -13.26
N GLU A 281 -15.17 -15.13 -13.60
CA GLU A 281 -16.40 -15.01 -14.38
C GLU A 281 -17.55 -14.78 -13.40
N LEU A 282 -18.10 -13.57 -13.39
CA LEU A 282 -19.30 -13.29 -12.60
C LEU A 282 -20.46 -14.09 -13.19
N SER A 283 -21.23 -14.78 -12.35
CA SER A 283 -22.49 -15.37 -12.79
C SER A 283 -23.39 -14.28 -13.40
N PRO A 284 -24.27 -14.61 -14.37
CA PRO A 284 -25.15 -13.61 -14.99
C PRO A 284 -25.95 -12.80 -13.96
N ARG A 285 -26.38 -13.44 -12.87
CA ARG A 285 -27.10 -12.80 -11.76
C ARG A 285 -26.21 -11.86 -10.95
N ALA A 286 -24.98 -12.25 -10.64
CA ALA A 286 -24.02 -11.39 -9.93
C ALA A 286 -23.60 -10.19 -10.79
N ARG A 287 -23.45 -10.39 -12.10
CA ARG A 287 -23.16 -9.32 -13.06
C ARG A 287 -24.33 -8.34 -13.18
N SER A 288 -25.56 -8.84 -13.33
CA SER A 288 -26.75 -7.99 -13.36
C SER A 288 -26.98 -7.27 -12.04
N GLY A 289 -26.70 -7.92 -10.90
CA GLY A 289 -26.76 -7.28 -9.57
C GLY A 289 -25.74 -6.17 -9.39
N LEU A 290 -24.48 -6.38 -9.80
CA LEU A 290 -23.44 -5.35 -9.79
C LEU A 290 -23.72 -4.20 -10.77
N LEU A 291 -24.28 -4.50 -11.95
CA LEU A 291 -24.70 -3.49 -12.92
C LEU A 291 -25.90 -2.69 -12.42
N ALA A 292 -26.87 -3.34 -11.76
CA ALA A 292 -28.00 -2.68 -11.14
C ALA A 292 -27.56 -1.79 -9.97
N LEU A 293 -26.64 -2.26 -9.12
CA LEU A 293 -26.01 -1.45 -8.08
C LEU A 293 -25.26 -0.25 -8.66
N LYS A 294 -24.51 -0.46 -9.73
CA LYS A 294 -23.83 0.63 -10.45
C LYS A 294 -24.83 1.63 -11.04
N TYR A 295 -25.90 1.16 -11.68
CA TYR A 295 -26.95 2.01 -12.23
C TYR A 295 -27.70 2.78 -11.14
N VAL A 296 -28.08 2.14 -10.03
CA VAL A 296 -28.73 2.80 -8.90
C VAL A 296 -27.82 3.85 -8.27
N TYR A 297 -26.50 3.61 -8.24
CA TYR A 297 -25.53 4.57 -7.75
C TYR A 297 -25.29 5.73 -8.73
N ASP A 298 -25.22 5.45 -10.03
CA ASP A 298 -25.04 6.45 -11.09
C ASP A 298 -26.32 7.32 -11.29
N ASP A 299 -27.51 6.72 -11.19
CA ASP A 299 -28.80 7.43 -11.26
C ASP A 299 -29.12 8.20 -9.96
N GLY A 300 -28.55 7.80 -8.82
CA GLY A 300 -28.68 8.51 -7.55
C GLY A 300 -27.86 9.80 -7.44
N CYS A 301 -26.93 10.05 -8.38
CA CYS A 301 -26.14 11.28 -8.48
C CYS A 301 -26.60 12.19 -9.64
N GLY A 302 -27.81 11.98 -10.16
CA GLY A 302 -28.48 12.94 -11.03
C GLY A 302 -28.88 14.19 -10.25
N TRP A 303 -28.17 15.29 -10.50
CA TRP A 303 -28.48 16.63 -10.01
C TRP A 303 -29.95 16.99 -10.27
N GLY A 304 -30.70 17.16 -9.19
CA GLY A 304 -31.90 18.01 -9.13
C GLY A 304 -31.54 19.31 -8.42
#